data_AF-A0A1H4E9M2-F1
#
_entry.id   AF-A0A1H4E9M2-F1
#
_cell.length_a   1.000
_cell.length_b   1.000
_cell.length_c   1.000
_cell.angle_alpha   90.00
_cell.angle_beta   90.00
_cell.angle_gamma   90.00
#
_symmetry.space_group_name_H-M   'P 1'
#
loop_
_entity.id
_entity.type
_entity.pdbx_description
1 polymer ?
#
loop_
_entity_poly.entity_id
_entity_poly.type
_entity_poly.pdbx_seq_one_letter_code
_entity_poly.pdbx_strand_id
1 'polypeptide(L)'
;MQKEKLSALMDGEAVDNELLSALSKDETLQESWQRYHVIRDTMRNDVSEHMLHVDVAARVAAALEQEPVLFNPQAAPESQPHPRTWQNLSFWNKVRPLAANLTQIGVAACVSLAVIVGVQHYQQGGVATDGAVEAPAFSTLPALGSASPVSLSIPAENSVNRVGQRQQQAEHERINALLQDYELQRRVHSDQLRFDQHEEQQAAVQVPGNQSLGMQPQ
;
A
#
# COMPACT_ATOMS: atom_id res chain seq x y z
N MET A 1 -15.68 39.56 14.90
CA MET A 1 -14.57 38.68 15.34
C MET A 1 -14.97 37.71 16.45
N GLN A 2 -15.59 38.13 17.56
CA GLN A 2 -15.92 37.17 18.63
C GLN A 2 -16.92 36.07 18.22
N LYS A 3 -17.96 36.41 17.45
CA LYS A 3 -18.92 35.43 16.91
C LYS A 3 -18.32 34.41 15.93
N GLU A 4 -17.28 34.82 15.21
CA GLU A 4 -16.54 33.95 14.27
C GLU A 4 -15.69 32.95 15.05
N LYS A 5 -14.95 33.42 16.06
CA LYS A 5 -14.24 32.54 17.00
C LYS A 5 -15.18 31.58 17.73
N LEU A 6 -16.39 32.03 18.08
CA LEU A 6 -17.42 31.19 18.69
C LEU A 6 -17.90 30.08 17.72
N SER A 7 -18.04 30.40 16.43
CA SER A 7 -18.36 29.41 15.39
C SER A 7 -17.23 28.39 15.24
N ALA A 8 -15.99 28.87 15.15
CA ALA A 8 -14.81 27.99 15.07
C ALA A 8 -14.66 27.07 16.30
N LEU A 9 -15.06 27.56 17.49
CA LEU A 9 -15.14 26.74 18.69
C LEU A 9 -16.24 25.67 18.59
N MET A 10 -17.42 26.02 18.06
CA MET A 10 -18.55 25.10 17.87
C MET A 10 -18.24 23.95 16.90
N ASP A 11 -17.45 24.24 15.87
CA ASP A 11 -16.99 23.27 14.87
C ASP A 11 -15.73 22.50 15.32
N GLY A 12 -15.11 22.90 16.44
CA GLY A 12 -13.90 22.27 16.97
C GLY A 12 -12.61 22.63 16.21
N GLU A 13 -12.65 23.65 15.35
CA GLU A 13 -11.52 24.10 14.55
C GLU A 13 -10.53 24.95 15.36
N ALA A 14 -11.02 25.68 16.38
CA ALA A 14 -10.19 26.52 17.24
C ALA A 14 -10.66 26.47 18.70
N VAL A 15 -9.75 26.13 19.62
CA VAL A 15 -10.01 26.15 21.07
C VAL A 15 -9.18 27.26 21.69
N ASP A 16 -9.85 28.33 22.11
CA ASP A 16 -9.26 29.51 22.75
C ASP A 16 -9.72 29.59 24.22
N ASN A 17 -8.79 29.41 25.16
CA ASN A 17 -9.09 29.44 26.60
C ASN A 17 -9.62 30.80 27.07
N GLU A 18 -9.23 31.89 26.41
CA GLU A 18 -9.75 33.22 26.74
C GLU A 18 -11.21 33.34 26.34
N LEU A 19 -11.57 32.77 25.18
CA LEU A 19 -12.95 32.76 24.71
C LEU A 19 -13.84 31.87 25.59
N LEU A 20 -13.35 30.70 26.02
CA LEU A 20 -14.05 29.83 26.97
C LEU A 20 -14.30 30.56 28.30
N SER A 21 -13.28 31.27 28.79
CA SER A 21 -13.38 32.08 30.00
C SER A 21 -14.40 33.22 29.84
N ALA A 22 -14.44 33.87 28.68
CA ALA A 22 -15.44 34.90 28.37
C ALA A 22 -16.85 34.31 28.26
N LEU A 23 -17.01 33.16 27.60
CA LEU A 23 -18.28 32.46 27.43
C LEU A 23 -18.90 32.09 28.78
N SER A 24 -18.10 31.68 29.77
CA SER A 24 -18.62 31.38 31.11
C SER A 24 -19.19 32.58 31.88
N LYS A 25 -18.87 33.82 31.47
CA LYS A 25 -19.23 35.04 32.22
C LYS A 25 -20.21 35.95 31.47
N ASP A 26 -20.22 35.89 30.14
CA ASP A 26 -21.01 36.76 29.28
C ASP A 26 -22.31 36.08 28.82
N GLU A 27 -23.44 36.55 29.35
CA GLU A 27 -24.78 36.06 29.02
C GLU A 27 -25.12 36.22 27.53
N THR A 28 -24.70 37.32 26.90
CA THR A 28 -24.99 37.58 25.48
C THR A 28 -24.25 36.61 24.55
N LEU A 29 -23.06 36.18 24.99
CA LEU A 29 -22.25 35.19 24.29
C LEU A 29 -22.83 33.77 24.47
N GLN A 30 -23.35 33.46 25.67
CA GLN A 30 -24.08 32.22 25.96
C GLN A 30 -25.36 32.11 25.11
N GLU A 31 -26.15 33.17 25.00
CA GLU A 31 -27.33 33.20 24.12
C GLU A 31 -26.95 32.99 22.64
N SER A 32 -25.82 33.55 22.21
CA SER A 32 -25.31 33.34 20.85
C SER A 32 -24.90 31.89 20.62
N TRP A 33 -24.24 31.28 21.61
CA TRP A 33 -23.87 29.86 21.60
C TRP A 33 -25.09 28.94 21.55
N GLN A 34 -26.09 29.19 22.38
CA GLN A 34 -27.35 28.45 22.38
C GLN A 34 -28.04 28.53 21.01
N ARG A 35 -28.18 29.74 20.44
CA ARG A 35 -28.80 29.92 19.12
C ARG A 35 -28.08 29.14 18.02
N TYR A 36 -26.75 29.08 18.05
CA TYR A 36 -25.99 28.32 17.06
C TYR A 36 -26.27 26.82 17.14
N HIS A 37 -26.35 26.27 18.35
CA HIS A 37 -26.72 24.86 18.54
C HIS A 37 -28.15 24.59 18.10
N VAL A 38 -29.11 25.46 18.43
CA VAL A 38 -30.49 25.32 17.95
C VAL A 38 -30.56 25.35 16.42
N ILE A 39 -29.85 26.28 15.76
CA ILE A 39 -29.78 26.32 14.29
C ILE A 39 -29.17 25.03 13.74
N ARG A 40 -28.08 24.53 14.33
CA ARG A 40 -27.43 23.28 13.91
C ARG A 40 -28.39 22.08 14.01
N ASP A 41 -29.11 21.97 15.12
CA ASP A 41 -30.01 20.85 15.39
C ASP A 41 -31.28 20.94 14.54
N THR A 42 -31.78 22.15 14.26
CA THR A 42 -32.88 22.37 13.31
C THR A 42 -32.49 21.97 11.88
N MET A 43 -31.27 22.29 11.44
CA MET A 43 -30.76 21.88 10.12
C MET A 43 -30.60 20.36 9.97
N ARG A 44 -30.36 19.65 11.07
CA ARG A 44 -30.28 18.18 11.10
C ARG A 44 -31.64 17.50 11.29
N ASN A 45 -32.69 18.29 11.52
CA ASN A 45 -34.03 17.80 11.86
C ASN A 45 -34.05 16.98 13.16
N ASP A 46 -33.16 17.32 14.11
CA ASP A 46 -33.01 16.67 15.42
C ASP A 46 -33.83 17.37 16.53
N VAL A 47 -34.60 18.40 16.20
CA VAL A 47 -35.41 19.18 17.16
C VAL A 47 -36.88 18.77 17.15
N SER A 48 -37.46 18.62 18.33
CA SER A 48 -38.91 18.54 18.53
C SER A 48 -39.45 19.91 18.95
N GLU A 49 -40.62 20.34 18.45
CA GLU A 49 -41.21 21.65 18.78
C GLU A 49 -41.38 21.87 20.29
N HIS A 50 -41.66 20.80 21.04
CA HIS A 50 -41.77 20.82 22.49
C HIS A 50 -40.43 21.07 23.20
N MET A 51 -39.29 20.67 22.62
CA MET A 51 -37.97 20.86 23.23
C MET A 51 -37.41 22.27 23.02
N LEU A 52 -37.83 22.99 21.97
CA LEU A 52 -37.33 24.34 21.67
C LEU A 52 -37.61 25.37 22.77
N HIS A 53 -38.63 25.12 23.59
CA HIS A 53 -39.09 26.04 24.62
C HIS A 53 -38.63 25.66 26.04
N VAL A 54 -37.94 24.53 26.19
CA VAL A 54 -37.49 24.04 27.50
C VAL A 54 -36.03 24.40 27.71
N ASP A 55 -35.77 25.26 28.69
CA ASP A 55 -34.41 25.52 29.13
C ASP A 55 -33.90 24.37 30.01
N VAL A 56 -33.31 23.37 29.36
CA VAL A 56 -32.69 22.22 30.03
C VAL A 56 -31.39 22.64 30.70
N ALA A 57 -30.63 23.57 30.10
CA ALA A 57 -29.33 24.01 30.62
C ALA A 57 -29.47 24.67 31.99
N ALA A 58 -30.43 25.58 32.17
CA ALA A 58 -30.70 26.20 33.47
C ALA A 58 -31.16 25.20 34.53
N ARG A 59 -32.00 24.22 34.16
CA ARG A 59 -32.46 23.18 35.09
C ARG A 59 -31.32 22.27 35.55
N VAL A 60 -30.42 21.90 34.63
CA VAL A 60 -29.25 21.10 34.94
C VAL A 60 -28.29 21.91 35.82
N ALA A 61 -28.03 23.18 35.50
CA ALA A 61 -27.20 24.04 36.33
C ALA A 61 -27.72 24.15 37.77
N ALA A 62 -29.03 24.38 37.95
CA ALA A 62 -29.65 24.44 39.27
C ALA A 62 -29.59 23.10 40.03
N ALA A 63 -29.66 21.97 39.32
CA ALA A 63 -29.51 20.65 39.93
C ALA A 63 -28.06 20.37 40.35
N LEU A 64 -27.07 20.80 39.54
CA LEU A 64 -25.64 20.68 39.83
C LEU A 64 -25.24 21.52 41.05
N GLU A 65 -25.83 22.71 41.23
CA GLU A 65 -25.60 23.53 42.43
C GLU A 65 -26.04 22.84 43.73
N GLN A 66 -27.03 21.94 43.64
CA GLN A 66 -27.55 21.18 44.77
C GLN A 66 -26.80 19.85 44.98
N GLU A 67 -25.89 19.49 44.09
CA GLU A 67 -25.14 18.24 44.18
C GLU A 67 -24.07 18.35 45.27
N PRO A 68 -24.04 17.42 46.25
CA PRO A 68 -22.97 17.39 47.23
C PRO A 68 -21.64 17.06 46.55
N VAL A 69 -20.61 17.88 46.78
CA VAL A 69 -19.26 17.61 46.26
C VAL A 69 -18.70 16.36 46.93
N LEU A 70 -18.85 15.21 46.26
CA LEU A 70 -18.26 13.96 46.67
C LEU A 70 -16.77 13.98 46.32
N PHE A 71 -15.93 14.44 47.26
CA PHE A 71 -14.50 14.23 47.17
C PHE A 71 -14.22 12.73 47.27
N ASN A 72 -14.01 12.07 46.12
CA ASN A 72 -13.51 10.71 46.05
C ASN A 72 -12.00 10.75 45.77
N PRO A 73 -11.13 10.77 46.81
CA PRO A 73 -9.67 10.75 46.62
C PRO A 73 -9.15 9.44 46.01
N GLN A 74 -10.02 8.44 45.80
CA GLN A 74 -9.69 7.19 45.12
C GLN A 74 -10.31 7.06 43.72
N ALA A 75 -10.88 8.14 43.17
CA ALA A 75 -11.22 8.14 41.75
C ALA A 75 -9.92 7.95 40.96
N ALA A 76 -9.72 6.74 40.44
CA ALA A 76 -8.58 6.44 39.60
C ALA A 76 -8.60 7.44 38.44
N PRO A 77 -7.51 8.19 38.21
CA PRO A 77 -7.45 9.09 37.07
C PRO A 77 -7.64 8.23 35.83
N GLU A 78 -8.72 8.49 35.09
CA GLU A 78 -9.00 7.79 33.85
C GLU A 78 -7.83 8.11 32.91
N SER A 79 -6.93 7.14 32.73
CA SER A 79 -5.70 7.36 32.00
C SER A 79 -6.06 7.54 30.54
N GLN A 80 -6.02 8.78 30.05
CA GLN A 80 -6.12 9.02 28.62
C GLN A 80 -5.01 8.24 27.91
N PRO A 81 -5.30 7.49 26.85
CA PRO A 81 -4.29 6.71 26.16
C PRO A 81 -3.28 7.65 25.50
N HIS A 82 -2.14 7.84 26.17
CA HIS A 82 -1.02 8.60 25.61
C HIS A 82 -0.53 7.95 24.31
N PRO A 83 -0.01 8.72 23.33
CA PRO A 83 0.43 8.19 22.02
C PRO A 83 1.48 7.07 22.11
N ARG A 84 2.19 6.96 23.23
CA ARG A 84 3.18 5.90 23.48
C ARG A 84 2.56 4.51 23.67
N THR A 85 1.30 4.41 24.11
CA THR A 85 0.60 3.13 24.27
C THR A 85 0.20 2.51 22.94
N TRP A 86 0.13 3.29 21.87
CA TRP A 86 -0.23 2.80 20.53
C TRP A 86 0.78 1.77 20.05
N GLN A 87 2.08 1.99 20.30
CA GLN A 87 3.14 1.05 19.94
C GLN A 87 3.01 -0.32 20.62
N ASN A 88 2.34 -0.38 21.78
CA ASN A 88 2.12 -1.61 22.54
C ASN A 88 0.81 -2.33 22.16
N LEU A 89 0.01 -1.79 21.24
CA LEU A 89 -1.21 -2.46 20.80
C LEU A 89 -0.85 -3.62 19.87
N SER A 90 -1.47 -4.78 20.10
CA SER A 90 -1.20 -6.03 19.38
C SER A 90 -1.35 -5.90 17.86
N PHE A 91 -2.16 -4.96 17.38
CA PHE A 91 -2.29 -4.68 15.95
C PHE A 91 -1.04 -4.03 15.37
N TRP A 92 -0.40 -3.05 16.03
CA TRP A 92 0.81 -2.38 15.52
C TRP A 92 1.98 -3.35 15.34
N ASN A 93 2.10 -4.34 16.22
CA ASN A 93 3.09 -5.42 16.09
C ASN A 93 2.88 -6.26 14.82
N LYS A 94 1.64 -6.39 14.33
CA LYS A 94 1.33 -7.10 13.08
C LYS A 94 1.57 -6.24 11.83
N VAL A 95 1.38 -4.92 11.90
CA VAL A 95 1.58 -4.02 10.74
C VAL A 95 3.04 -3.60 10.56
N ARG A 96 3.85 -3.61 11.62
CA ARG A 96 5.27 -3.24 11.60
C ARG A 96 6.11 -3.97 10.53
N PRO A 97 6.04 -5.31 10.34
CA PRO A 97 6.82 -5.99 9.31
C PRO A 97 6.37 -5.63 7.87
N LEU A 98 5.08 -5.37 7.66
CA LEU A 98 4.56 -4.89 6.37
C LEU A 98 5.10 -3.49 6.03
N ALA A 99 5.10 -2.59 7.00
CA ALA A 99 5.63 -1.23 6.84
C ALA A 99 7.15 -1.21 6.57
N ALA A 100 7.91 -2.13 7.18
CA ALA A 100 9.35 -2.26 6.98
C ALA A 100 9.71 -2.65 5.52
N ASN A 101 8.90 -3.51 4.89
CA ASN A 101 9.10 -3.90 3.50
C ASN A 101 8.76 -2.76 2.53
N LEU A 102 7.75 -1.94 2.84
CA LEU A 102 7.40 -0.76 2.05
C LEU A 102 8.50 0.32 2.07
N THR A 103 9.26 0.44 3.17
CA THR A 103 10.34 1.42 3.27
C THR A 103 11.51 1.07 2.35
N GLN A 104 11.84 -0.22 2.21
CA GLN A 104 12.90 -0.66 1.29
C GLN A 104 12.52 -0.43 -0.18
N ILE A 105 11.27 -0.72 -0.54
CA ILE A 105 10.73 -0.47 -1.89
C ILE A 105 10.69 1.04 -2.17
N GLY A 106 10.28 1.85 -1.18
CA GLY A 106 10.25 3.31 -1.30
C GLY A 106 11.61 3.93 -1.58
N VAL A 107 12.67 3.50 -0.88
CA VAL A 107 14.03 4.02 -1.11
C VAL A 107 14.54 3.67 -2.51
N ALA A 108 14.39 2.41 -2.94
CA ALA A 108 14.82 1.98 -4.27
C ALA A 108 14.05 2.68 -5.40
N ALA A 109 12.73 2.86 -5.24
CA ALA A 109 11.88 3.56 -6.20
C ALA A 109 12.25 5.04 -6.30
N CYS A 110 12.51 5.73 -5.19
CA CYS A 110 12.92 7.13 -5.17
C CYS A 110 14.27 7.35 -5.85
N VAL A 111 15.27 6.49 -5.58
CA VAL A 111 16.58 6.57 -6.23
C VAL A 111 16.45 6.32 -7.74
N SER A 112 15.64 5.34 -8.14
CA SER A 112 15.41 5.03 -9.57
C SER A 112 14.69 6.18 -10.29
N LEU A 113 13.68 6.79 -9.66
CA LEU A 113 12.97 7.95 -10.20
C LEU A 113 13.89 9.17 -10.31
N ALA A 114 14.72 9.44 -9.30
CA ALA A 114 15.69 10.54 -9.33
C ALA A 114 16.70 10.40 -10.48
N VAL A 115 17.17 9.17 -10.78
CA VAL A 115 18.07 8.91 -11.90
C VAL A 115 17.37 9.13 -13.25
N ILE A 116 16.14 8.62 -13.41
CA ILE A 116 15.38 8.77 -14.67
C ILE A 116 14.99 10.23 -14.92
N VAL A 117 14.49 10.93 -13.91
CA VAL A 117 14.13 12.36 -14.00
C VAL A 117 15.38 13.23 -14.16
N GLY A 118 16.47 12.91 -13.48
CA GLY A 118 17.75 13.61 -13.63
C GLY A 118 18.30 13.53 -15.06
N VAL A 119 18.21 12.36 -15.70
CA VAL A 119 18.64 12.18 -17.11
C VAL A 119 17.73 12.93 -18.08
N GLN A 120 16.41 12.97 -17.85
CA GLN A 120 15.48 13.77 -18.67
C GLN A 120 15.69 15.28 -18.50
N HIS A 121 15.92 15.74 -17.26
CA HIS A 121 16.21 17.15 -16.97
C HIS A 121 17.55 17.58 -17.58
N TYR A 122 18.55 16.69 -17.57
CA TYR A 122 19.85 16.95 -18.21
C TYR A 122 19.73 17.08 -19.74
N GLN A 123 18.82 16.36 -20.38
CA GLN A 123 18.63 16.41 -21.83
C GLN A 123 17.69 17.55 -22.30
N GLN A 124 16.84 18.08 -21.42
CA GLN A 124 15.92 19.19 -21.75
C GLN A 124 16.40 20.57 -21.27
N GLY A 125 17.35 20.63 -20.33
CA GLY A 125 17.93 21.87 -19.78
C GLY A 125 19.20 22.33 -20.49
N GLY A 126 19.13 22.60 -21.79
CA GLY A 126 20.20 23.31 -22.50
C GLY A 126 20.21 24.80 -22.15
N VAL A 127 20.70 25.19 -20.97
CA VAL A 127 21.13 26.57 -20.69
C VAL A 127 22.39 26.56 -19.81
N ALA A 128 23.48 26.97 -20.45
CA ALA A 128 24.80 27.36 -19.95
C ALA A 128 25.10 27.28 -18.43
N THR A 129 26.00 26.37 -18.06
CA THR A 129 27.05 26.66 -17.08
C THR A 129 28.37 26.06 -17.55
N ASP A 130 29.32 26.98 -17.72
CA ASP A 130 30.73 26.80 -18.03
C ASP A 130 31.41 25.81 -17.07
N GLY A 131 32.22 24.89 -17.61
CA GLY A 131 32.88 23.85 -16.80
C GLY A 131 33.34 22.64 -17.61
N ALA A 132 34.33 22.86 -18.47
CA ALA A 132 35.03 21.80 -19.17
C ALA A 132 35.66 20.77 -18.21
N VAL A 133 35.29 19.48 -18.35
CA VAL A 133 36.24 18.36 -18.27
C VAL A 133 35.79 17.30 -19.28
N GLU A 134 36.60 17.17 -20.33
CA GLU A 134 36.54 16.19 -21.40
C GLU A 134 37.12 14.84 -20.93
N ALA A 135 36.43 13.73 -21.18
CA ALA A 135 37.05 12.40 -21.20
C ALA A 135 36.33 11.49 -22.23
N PRO A 136 37.06 10.86 -23.15
CA PRO A 136 36.49 10.33 -24.40
C PRO A 136 35.84 8.96 -24.24
N ALA A 137 34.71 8.77 -24.92
CA ALA A 137 34.04 7.49 -25.06
C ALA A 137 34.77 6.59 -26.08
N PHE A 138 35.44 5.55 -25.62
CA PHE A 138 35.88 4.46 -26.49
C PHE A 138 34.69 3.57 -26.85
N SER A 139 34.19 3.75 -28.08
CA SER A 139 33.18 2.87 -28.69
C SER A 139 33.88 1.76 -29.47
N THR A 140 33.80 0.52 -28.99
CA THR A 140 34.20 -0.66 -29.77
C THR A 140 32.96 -1.52 -30.03
N LEU A 141 32.54 -1.55 -31.29
CA LEU A 141 31.54 -2.48 -31.79
C LEU A 141 32.19 -3.88 -31.88
N PRO A 142 31.60 -4.95 -31.32
CA PRO A 142 32.10 -6.29 -31.55
C PRO A 142 31.59 -6.78 -32.91
N ALA A 143 32.45 -6.72 -33.93
CA ALA A 143 32.22 -7.47 -35.15
C ALA A 143 32.57 -8.95 -34.89
N LEU A 144 31.53 -9.79 -34.85
CA LEU A 144 31.53 -11.19 -35.26
C LEU A 144 32.56 -12.12 -34.58
N GLY A 145 32.12 -12.84 -33.54
CA GLY A 145 32.86 -14.00 -33.01
C GLY A 145 32.33 -14.49 -31.67
N SER A 146 31.86 -15.73 -31.63
CA SER A 146 31.51 -16.45 -30.40
C SER A 146 32.76 -16.61 -29.53
N ALA A 147 32.89 -15.82 -28.47
CA ALA A 147 33.91 -16.01 -27.45
C ALA A 147 33.20 -16.32 -26.13
N SER A 148 33.33 -17.56 -25.69
CA SER A 148 32.91 -17.98 -24.36
C SER A 148 33.59 -17.11 -23.31
N PRO A 149 32.88 -16.59 -22.30
CA PRO A 149 33.52 -15.83 -21.24
C PRO A 149 34.42 -16.78 -20.42
N VAL A 150 35.74 -16.63 -20.60
CA VAL A 150 36.74 -17.18 -19.69
C VAL A 150 36.67 -16.33 -18.42
N SER A 151 36.12 -16.89 -17.36
CA SER A 151 36.00 -16.23 -16.06
C SER A 151 37.39 -16.04 -15.46
N LEU A 152 37.92 -14.82 -15.54
CA LEU A 152 39.12 -14.42 -14.82
C LEU A 152 38.74 -14.18 -13.36
N SER A 153 38.98 -15.20 -12.52
CA SER A 153 38.75 -15.11 -11.08
C SER A 153 39.79 -14.21 -10.42
N ILE A 154 39.40 -12.99 -10.07
CA ILE A 154 40.18 -12.10 -9.18
C ILE A 154 39.80 -12.43 -7.72
N PRO A 155 40.75 -12.82 -6.85
CA PRO A 155 40.45 -13.06 -5.45
C PRO A 155 40.34 -11.72 -4.73
N ALA A 156 39.13 -11.34 -4.35
CA ALA A 156 38.90 -10.27 -3.38
C ALA A 156 38.34 -10.88 -2.09
N GLU A 157 39.07 -10.66 -1.01
CA GLU A 157 38.93 -11.17 0.35
C GLU A 157 37.60 -10.79 1.02
N ASN A 158 36.50 -11.42 0.64
CA ASN A 158 35.22 -11.37 1.38
C ASN A 158 34.44 -12.68 1.15
N SER A 159 34.85 -13.73 1.86
CA SER A 159 34.53 -15.14 1.55
C SER A 159 33.25 -15.70 2.20
N VAL A 160 32.50 -14.95 3.03
CA VAL A 160 31.32 -15.51 3.72
C VAL A 160 29.99 -15.20 3.00
N ASN A 161 29.83 -13.99 2.45
CA ASN A 161 28.57 -13.59 1.78
C ASN A 161 28.49 -13.99 0.28
N ARG A 162 29.61 -14.41 -0.32
CA ARG A 162 29.67 -14.79 -1.75
C ARG A 162 29.38 -16.25 -2.04
N VAL A 163 29.48 -17.14 -1.05
CA VAL A 163 29.16 -18.58 -1.23
C VAL A 163 27.68 -18.76 -1.53
N GLY A 164 26.79 -18.07 -0.79
CA GLY A 164 25.35 -18.09 -1.05
C GLY A 164 24.98 -17.54 -2.43
N GLN A 165 25.60 -16.44 -2.86
CA GLN A 165 25.35 -15.87 -4.19
C GLN A 165 25.85 -16.77 -5.33
N ARG A 166 27.03 -17.42 -5.20
CA ARG A 166 27.48 -18.40 -6.20
C ARG A 166 26.59 -19.63 -6.26
N GLN A 167 26.07 -20.07 -5.12
CA GLN A 167 25.20 -21.24 -5.07
C GLN A 167 23.83 -20.95 -5.71
N GLN A 168 23.28 -19.76 -5.48
CA GLN A 168 22.07 -19.29 -6.16
C GLN A 168 22.26 -19.15 -7.67
N GLN A 169 23.41 -18.62 -8.11
CA GLN A 169 23.72 -18.53 -9.54
C GLN A 169 23.85 -19.90 -10.20
N ALA A 170 24.54 -20.85 -9.55
CA ALA A 170 24.65 -22.22 -10.04
C ALA A 170 23.30 -22.96 -10.07
N GLU A 171 22.40 -22.68 -9.11
CA GLU A 171 21.03 -23.19 -9.13
C GLU A 171 20.21 -22.60 -10.28
N HIS A 172 20.31 -21.29 -10.53
CA HIS A 172 19.61 -20.65 -11.64
C HIS A 172 20.07 -21.18 -13.00
N GLU A 173 21.37 -21.42 -13.18
CA GLU A 173 21.91 -22.02 -14.40
C GLU A 173 21.38 -23.44 -14.63
N ARG A 174 21.28 -24.25 -13.57
CA ARG A 174 20.71 -25.60 -13.64
C ARG A 174 19.22 -25.57 -14.00
N ILE A 175 18.45 -24.66 -13.40
CA ILE A 175 17.02 -24.50 -13.68
C ILE A 175 16.80 -24.10 -15.14
N ASN A 176 17.61 -23.17 -15.66
CA ASN A 176 17.52 -22.75 -17.06
C ASN A 176 17.83 -23.90 -18.03
N ALA A 177 18.82 -24.75 -17.72
CA ALA A 177 19.14 -25.92 -18.54
C ALA A 177 18.01 -26.98 -18.48
N LEU A 178 17.45 -27.23 -17.31
CA LEU A 178 16.31 -28.14 -17.14
C LEU A 178 15.07 -27.67 -17.89
N LEU A 179 14.81 -26.36 -17.89
CA LEU A 179 13.67 -25.79 -18.60
C LEU A 179 13.81 -25.99 -20.12
N GLN A 180 15.01 -25.78 -20.67
CA GLN A 180 15.30 -26.02 -22.08
C GLN A 180 15.13 -27.50 -22.46
N ASP A 181 15.63 -28.41 -21.62
CA ASP A 181 15.49 -29.86 -21.85
C ASP A 181 14.03 -30.32 -21.80
N TYR A 182 13.27 -29.81 -20.83
CA TYR A 182 11.85 -30.13 -20.67
C TYR A 182 11.00 -29.69 -21.88
N GLU A 183 11.29 -28.52 -22.47
CA GLU A 183 10.64 -28.10 -23.72
C GLU A 183 10.96 -29.04 -24.89
N LEU A 184 12.19 -29.53 -24.94
CA LEU A 184 12.64 -30.43 -26.00
C LEU A 184 12.00 -31.82 -25.86
N GLN A 185 11.95 -32.35 -24.63
CA GLN A 185 11.27 -33.61 -24.33
C GLN A 185 9.77 -33.55 -24.65
N ARG A 186 9.12 -32.41 -24.36
CA ARG A 186 7.71 -32.21 -24.69
C ARG A 186 7.47 -32.25 -26.21
N ARG A 187 8.38 -31.68 -27.01
CA ARG A 187 8.29 -31.74 -28.49
C ARG A 187 8.50 -33.15 -29.02
N VAL A 188 9.54 -33.84 -28.56
CA VAL A 188 9.82 -35.23 -28.97
C VAL A 188 8.65 -36.14 -28.61
N HIS A 189 8.11 -36.02 -27.40
CA HIS A 189 6.97 -36.81 -26.98
C HIS A 189 5.70 -36.47 -27.77
N SER A 190 5.48 -35.18 -28.10
CA SER A 190 4.37 -34.79 -28.97
C SER A 190 4.53 -35.33 -30.40
N ASP A 191 5.74 -35.37 -30.95
CA ASP A 191 6.00 -35.94 -32.27
C ASP A 191 5.82 -37.47 -32.25
N GLN A 192 6.25 -38.16 -31.18
CA GLN A 192 6.04 -39.60 -31.01
C GLN A 192 4.55 -39.96 -31.00
N LEU A 193 3.73 -39.20 -30.27
CA LEU A 193 2.26 -39.38 -30.27
C LEU A 193 1.64 -39.12 -31.65
N ARG A 194 2.23 -38.22 -32.46
CA ARG A 194 1.79 -38.01 -33.84
C ARG A 194 2.18 -39.20 -34.74
N PHE A 195 3.35 -39.81 -34.54
CA PHE A 195 3.75 -41.02 -35.26
C PHE A 195 2.88 -42.23 -34.91
N ASP A 196 2.55 -42.45 -33.63
CA ASP A 196 1.64 -43.52 -33.20
C ASP A 196 0.23 -43.36 -33.81
N GLN A 197 -0.30 -42.12 -33.88
CA GLN A 197 -1.58 -41.86 -34.56
C GLN A 197 -1.54 -42.16 -36.06
N HIS A 198 -0.39 -41.98 -36.71
CA HIS A 198 -0.23 -42.30 -38.13
C HIS A 198 -0.09 -43.82 -38.38
N GLU A 199 0.46 -44.61 -37.45
CA GLU A 199 0.46 -46.08 -37.54
C GLU A 199 -0.93 -46.69 -37.26
N GLU A 200 -1.68 -46.20 -36.27
CA GLU A 200 -3.05 -46.69 -35.99
C GLU A 200 -4.04 -46.38 -37.13
N GLN A 201 -3.87 -45.26 -37.85
CA GLN A 201 -4.72 -44.94 -39.00
C GLN A 201 -4.41 -45.76 -40.26
N GLN A 202 -3.20 -46.33 -40.38
CA GLN A 202 -2.85 -47.22 -41.50
C GLN A 202 -3.22 -48.69 -41.24
N ALA A 203 -3.37 -49.11 -39.97
CA ALA A 203 -3.80 -50.47 -39.62
C ALA A 203 -5.32 -50.72 -39.76
N ALA A 204 -6.14 -49.67 -39.92
CA ALA A 204 -7.60 -49.77 -40.00
C ALA A 204 -8.19 -49.88 -41.43
N VAL A 205 -7.37 -50.16 -42.46
CA VAL A 205 -7.84 -50.33 -43.84
C VAL A 205 -7.92 -51.82 -44.24
N GLN A 206 -9.11 -52.41 -44.11
CA GLN A 206 -9.51 -53.76 -44.57
C GLN A 206 -11.06 -53.77 -44.67
N VAL A 207 -11.81 -54.26 -45.66
CA VAL A 207 -11.67 -54.84 -47.03
C VAL A 207 -13.04 -54.57 -47.72
N PRO A 208 -13.14 -54.33 -49.04
CA PRO A 208 -14.40 -53.92 -49.69
C PRO A 208 -15.33 -55.09 -50.05
N GLY A 209 -16.62 -54.95 -49.69
CA GLY A 209 -17.76 -55.53 -50.40
C GLY A 209 -18.22 -56.93 -49.97
N ASN A 210 -19.36 -57.03 -49.31
CA ASN A 210 -20.66 -57.29 -49.94
C ASN A 210 -21.79 -57.26 -48.89
N GLN A 211 -23.00 -57.36 -49.40
CA GLN A 211 -24.30 -57.03 -48.85
C GLN A 211 -24.71 -57.88 -47.63
N SER A 212 -25.64 -57.35 -46.82
CA SER A 212 -26.94 -58.01 -46.54
C SER A 212 -27.45 -57.81 -45.10
N LEU A 213 -28.63 -57.18 -45.03
CA LEU A 213 -29.75 -57.36 -44.09
C LEU A 213 -29.55 -57.21 -42.57
N GLY A 214 -30.14 -56.12 -42.06
CA GLY A 214 -31.17 -56.05 -41.00
C GLY A 214 -31.10 -56.97 -39.77
N MET A 215 -31.24 -56.37 -38.58
CA MET A 215 -32.47 -56.41 -37.78
C MET A 215 -32.30 -55.60 -36.47
N GLN A 216 -33.43 -55.15 -35.97
CA GLN A 216 -33.68 -54.26 -34.84
C GLN A 216 -33.46 -54.91 -33.44
N PRO A 217 -33.52 -54.15 -32.34
CA PRO A 217 -32.89 -54.46 -31.06
C PRO A 217 -33.76 -55.31 -30.12
N GLN A 218 -33.09 -56.03 -29.21
CA GLN A 218 -33.38 -56.04 -27.77
C GLN A 218 -32.14 -56.49 -27.00
#